data_AF-A0A800KI85-F1
#
_entry.id   AF-A0A800KI85-F1
#
_cell.length_a   1.000
_cell.length_b   1.000
_cell.length_c   1.000
_cell.angle_alpha   90.00
_cell.angle_beta   90.00
_cell.angle_gamma   90.00
#
_symmetry.space_group_name_H-M   'P 1'
#
loop_
_entity.id
_entity.type
_entity.pdbx_description
1 polymer ?
#
loop_
_entity_poly.entity_id
_entity_poly.type
_entity_poly.pdbx_seq_one_letter_code
_entity_poly.pdbx_strand_id
1 'polypeptide(L)'
;EVGGVGEVEEVEEVGEVGGVTIGLIAATTSRDERDLISGTVNGVWTGQQEDIDRNLQAVGEATDHADFVIYYQHFQIDRDDFDDLGHETVPDLHEWQSDFARMVIDAGASMYVGHGERAFDGLEIYKGKPLIRQLGGLAYQGLQPGIGAYEASRPWEGLLSELTIRNGRVVSMEFIPLDLDEGETYRSDLDDIPFLTRRGLAEIAVQEQAQSILEDFIDLSAKYGTELTIRDGRAVLELEGMR
;
A
#
# COMPACT_ATOMS: atom_id res chain seq x y z
N GLU A 1 -43.33 3.78 -11.22
CA GLU A 1 -42.62 5.02 -10.86
C GLU A 1 -42.55 5.13 -9.35
N VAL A 2 -41.34 4.98 -8.79
CA VAL A 2 -40.71 5.52 -7.56
C VAL A 2 -39.42 4.68 -7.46
N GLY A 3 -38.19 5.16 -7.36
CA GLY A 3 -37.56 6.47 -7.34
C GLY A 3 -36.05 6.20 -7.49
N GLY A 4 -35.35 6.98 -8.30
CA GLY A 4 -34.21 7.75 -7.82
C GLY A 4 -33.02 6.88 -7.41
N VAL A 5 -32.15 6.59 -8.38
CA VAL A 5 -30.78 6.11 -8.11
C VAL A 5 -30.12 7.19 -7.25
N GLY A 6 -29.79 6.85 -6.01
CA GLY A 6 -29.09 7.77 -5.11
C GLY A 6 -27.72 8.08 -5.69
N GLU A 7 -27.39 9.36 -5.76
CA GLU A 7 -26.02 9.82 -6.02
C GLU A 7 -25.09 9.19 -4.98
N VAL A 8 -23.97 8.68 -5.49
CA VAL A 8 -22.95 7.99 -4.73
C VAL A 8 -22.16 9.05 -3.97
N GLU A 9 -22.25 9.08 -2.64
CA GLU A 9 -21.25 9.75 -1.83
C GLU A 9 -20.03 8.83 -1.78
N GLU A 10 -19.13 8.97 -2.76
CA GLU A 10 -17.78 8.44 -2.64
C GLU A 10 -17.09 9.17 -1.49
N VAL A 11 -16.48 8.43 -0.57
CA VAL A 11 -15.80 9.02 0.58
C VAL A 11 -14.47 9.60 0.10
N GLU A 12 -14.53 10.79 -0.46
CA GLU A 12 -13.37 11.66 -0.64
C GLU A 12 -13.12 12.38 0.68
N GLU A 13 -12.03 12.04 1.36
CA GLU A 13 -11.54 12.88 2.45
C GLU A 13 -10.58 13.91 1.87
N VAL A 14 -10.95 15.19 1.98
CA VAL A 14 -10.15 16.31 1.53
C VAL A 14 -9.68 17.10 2.75
N GLY A 15 -8.36 17.18 2.93
CA GLY A 15 -7.72 17.89 4.05
C GLY A 15 -6.71 18.93 3.59
N GLU A 16 -6.57 20.04 4.33
CA GLU A 16 -5.55 21.06 4.04
C GLU A 16 -4.33 20.88 4.96
N VAL A 17 -3.16 20.68 4.37
CA VAL A 17 -1.87 20.60 5.08
C VAL A 17 -0.92 21.63 4.50
N GLY A 18 -0.62 22.68 5.29
CA GLY A 18 0.33 23.71 4.86
C GLY A 18 -0.09 24.47 3.59
N GLY A 19 -1.40 24.61 3.34
CA GLY A 19 -1.93 25.25 2.13
C GLY A 19 -2.02 24.34 0.91
N VAL A 20 -1.77 23.04 1.08
CA VAL A 20 -1.98 22.01 0.04
C VAL A 20 -3.21 21.20 0.40
N THR A 21 -4.13 21.11 -0.54
CA THR A 21 -5.34 20.30 -0.42
C THR A 21 -5.01 18.87 -0.85
N ILE A 22 -5.15 17.90 0.05
CA ILE A 22 -4.89 16.48 -0.21
C ILE A 22 -6.23 15.77 -0.31
N GLY A 23 -6.48 15.11 -1.45
CA GLY A 23 -7.60 14.19 -1.63
C GLY A 23 -7.14 12.74 -1.42
N LEU A 24 -7.92 11.97 -0.67
CA LEU A 24 -7.67 10.54 -0.46
C LEU A 24 -8.84 9.72 -1.02
N ILE A 25 -8.53 8.83 -1.95
CA ILE A 25 -9.44 7.77 -2.41
C ILE A 25 -8.91 6.47 -1.82
N ALA A 26 -9.72 5.81 -1.00
CA ALA A 26 -9.38 4.52 -0.42
C ALA A 26 -10.24 3.42 -1.04
N ALA A 27 -9.60 2.31 -1.44
CA ALA A 27 -10.27 1.14 -1.99
C ALA A 27 -9.70 -0.16 -1.43
N THR A 28 -10.47 -1.24 -1.54
CA THR A 28 -10.05 -2.59 -1.19
C THR A 28 -10.07 -3.53 -2.40
N THR A 29 -9.14 -4.47 -2.42
CA THR A 29 -9.09 -5.62 -3.32
C THR A 29 -8.76 -6.82 -2.46
N SER A 30 -9.81 -7.51 -2.06
CA SER A 30 -9.76 -8.68 -1.20
C SER A 30 -10.96 -9.56 -1.51
N ARG A 31 -11.22 -10.56 -0.68
CA ARG A 31 -12.50 -11.27 -0.67
C ARG A 31 -13.68 -10.32 -0.90
N ASP A 32 -14.48 -10.61 -1.92
CA ASP A 32 -15.71 -9.87 -2.20
C ASP A 32 -16.78 -10.19 -1.16
N GLU A 33 -16.72 -9.48 -0.04
CA GLU A 33 -17.66 -9.62 1.08
C GLU A 33 -18.72 -8.51 1.08
N ARG A 34 -19.02 -7.92 -0.10
CA ARG A 34 -20.02 -6.85 -0.24
C ARG A 34 -21.39 -7.23 0.32
N ASP A 35 -21.76 -8.52 0.27
CA ASP A 35 -23.00 -9.04 0.86
C ASP A 35 -23.00 -9.08 2.41
N LEU A 36 -21.82 -9.08 3.04
CA LEU A 36 -21.65 -9.16 4.50
C LEU A 36 -21.55 -7.78 5.18
N ILE A 37 -21.23 -6.74 4.41
CA ILE A 37 -21.04 -5.38 4.92
C ILE A 37 -22.31 -4.59 4.60
N SER A 38 -23.01 -4.10 5.63
CA SER A 38 -24.28 -3.37 5.48
C SER A 38 -24.14 -1.96 4.89
N GLY A 39 -23.04 -1.66 4.20
CA GLY A 39 -22.70 -0.36 3.63
C GLY A 39 -21.87 -0.53 2.36
N THR A 40 -21.76 0.55 1.58
CA THR A 40 -21.03 0.55 0.32
C THR A 40 -19.53 0.48 0.59
N VAL A 41 -18.88 -0.62 0.22
CA VAL A 41 -17.42 -0.73 0.24
C VAL A 41 -16.91 -0.23 -1.11
N ASN A 42 -16.00 0.74 -1.10
CA ASN A 42 -15.26 1.05 -2.31
C ASN A 42 -14.23 -0.05 -2.54
N GLY A 43 -14.50 -0.93 -3.49
CA GLY A 43 -13.55 -1.97 -3.88
C GLY A 43 -13.31 -2.03 -5.38
N VAL A 44 -12.26 -2.75 -5.74
CA VAL A 44 -11.87 -3.01 -7.12
C VAL A 44 -11.42 -4.46 -7.23
N TRP A 45 -12.14 -5.24 -8.04
CA TRP A 45 -11.94 -6.68 -8.16
C TRP A 45 -11.49 -7.05 -9.57
N THR A 46 -10.69 -8.10 -9.67
CA THR A 46 -10.27 -8.66 -10.96
C THR A 46 -11.49 -9.08 -11.79
N GLY A 47 -11.53 -8.69 -13.06
CA GLY A 47 -12.66 -8.99 -13.96
C GLY A 47 -13.86 -8.05 -13.84
N GLN A 48 -13.91 -7.14 -12.86
CA GLN A 48 -15.01 -6.22 -12.67
C GLN A 48 -14.69 -4.84 -13.25
N GLN A 49 -14.94 -4.65 -14.54
CA GLN A 49 -14.64 -3.37 -15.22
C GLN A 49 -15.39 -2.18 -14.61
N GLU A 50 -16.63 -2.38 -14.15
CA GLU A 50 -17.41 -1.33 -13.51
C GLU A 50 -16.75 -0.80 -12.23
N ASP A 51 -16.04 -1.67 -11.48
CA ASP A 51 -15.33 -1.28 -10.28
C ASP A 51 -14.05 -0.49 -10.62
N ILE A 52 -13.36 -0.86 -11.71
CA ILE A 52 -12.23 -0.08 -12.25
C ILE A 52 -12.71 1.30 -12.67
N ASP A 53 -13.74 1.37 -13.51
CA ASP A 53 -14.24 2.62 -14.08
C ASP A 53 -14.70 3.60 -12.99
N ARG A 54 -15.42 3.10 -11.97
CA ARG A 54 -15.82 3.90 -10.81
C ARG A 54 -14.62 4.51 -10.09
N ASN A 55 -13.60 3.70 -9.79
CA ASN A 55 -12.40 4.20 -9.09
C ASN A 55 -11.60 5.22 -9.92
N LEU A 56 -11.53 5.05 -11.24
CA LEU A 56 -10.87 6.02 -12.11
C LEU A 56 -11.68 7.32 -12.22
N GLN A 57 -13.01 7.24 -12.20
CA GLN A 57 -13.87 8.41 -12.14
C GLN A 57 -13.65 9.18 -10.83
N ALA A 58 -13.65 8.50 -9.68
CA ALA A 58 -13.36 9.07 -8.36
C ALA A 58 -12.04 9.85 -8.35
N VAL A 59 -10.99 9.26 -8.94
CA VAL A 59 -9.69 9.93 -9.07
C VAL A 59 -9.80 11.21 -9.90
N GLY A 60 -10.54 11.17 -11.01
CA GLY A 60 -10.77 12.34 -11.85
C GLY A 60 -11.50 13.46 -11.10
N GLU A 61 -12.56 13.13 -10.38
CA GLU A 61 -13.35 14.08 -9.56
C GLU A 61 -12.49 14.71 -8.46
N ALA A 62 -11.71 13.91 -7.73
CA ALA A 62 -10.78 14.40 -6.72
C ALA A 62 -9.75 15.38 -7.28
N THR A 63 -9.29 15.19 -8.54
CA THR A 63 -8.31 16.09 -9.16
C THR A 63 -8.86 17.49 -9.45
N ASP A 64 -10.17 17.65 -9.55
CA ASP A 64 -10.82 18.96 -9.69
C ASP A 64 -10.90 19.72 -8.35
N HIS A 65 -10.65 19.04 -7.23
CA HIS A 65 -10.88 19.55 -5.88
C HIS A 65 -9.63 19.52 -4.97
N ALA A 66 -8.56 18.83 -5.36
CA ALA A 66 -7.33 18.70 -4.56
C ALA A 66 -6.06 19.05 -5.34
N ASP A 67 -5.06 19.57 -4.63
CA ASP A 67 -3.73 19.86 -5.17
C ASP A 67 -2.86 18.59 -5.27
N PHE A 68 -3.17 17.58 -4.45
CA PHE A 68 -2.45 16.31 -4.40
C PHE A 68 -3.41 15.16 -4.10
N VAL A 69 -3.52 14.20 -5.02
CA VAL A 69 -4.45 13.06 -4.87
C VAL A 69 -3.69 11.78 -4.57
N ILE A 70 -4.03 11.15 -3.43
CA ILE A 70 -3.51 9.84 -3.03
C ILE A 70 -4.60 8.81 -3.32
N TYR A 71 -4.24 7.80 -4.10
CA TYR A 71 -5.05 6.58 -4.17
C TYR A 71 -4.43 5.52 -3.26
N TYR A 72 -5.17 5.12 -2.23
CA TYR A 72 -4.80 4.06 -1.31
C TYR A 72 -5.56 2.77 -1.62
N GLN A 73 -4.85 1.66 -1.77
CA GLN A 73 -5.45 0.35 -2.00
C GLN A 73 -5.03 -0.65 -0.94
N HIS A 74 -5.98 -1.20 -0.20
CA HIS A 74 -5.74 -2.42 0.54
C HIS A 74 -5.86 -3.62 -0.44
N PHE A 75 -4.75 -4.27 -0.79
CA PHE A 75 -4.68 -5.34 -1.77
C PHE A 75 -4.18 -6.63 -1.13
N GLN A 76 -5.08 -7.60 -0.96
CA GLN A 76 -4.78 -8.94 -0.46
C GLN A 76 -5.77 -9.96 -1.05
N ILE A 77 -5.31 -10.75 -2.02
CA ILE A 77 -6.05 -11.89 -2.58
C ILE A 77 -5.24 -13.16 -2.33
N ASP A 78 -5.79 -14.11 -1.58
CA ASP A 78 -5.19 -15.44 -1.44
C ASP A 78 -5.57 -16.31 -2.65
N ARG A 79 -4.72 -17.29 -3.02
CA ARG A 79 -4.99 -18.16 -4.20
C ARG A 79 -6.32 -18.90 -4.11
N ASP A 80 -6.75 -19.25 -2.90
CA ASP A 80 -8.00 -19.95 -2.64
C ASP A 80 -9.22 -19.00 -2.74
N ASP A 81 -9.01 -17.67 -2.80
CA ASP A 81 -10.09 -16.69 -2.88
C ASP A 81 -10.70 -16.58 -4.29
N PHE A 82 -10.04 -17.12 -5.32
CA PHE A 82 -10.57 -17.12 -6.69
C PHE A 82 -11.77 -18.05 -6.88
N ASP A 83 -11.90 -19.09 -6.06
CA ASP A 83 -12.88 -20.15 -6.32
C ASP A 83 -14.32 -19.74 -5.93
N ASP A 84 -14.51 -18.79 -5.02
CA ASP A 84 -15.83 -18.51 -4.42
C ASP A 84 -16.18 -17.01 -4.20
N LEU A 85 -15.33 -16.04 -4.61
CA LEU A 85 -15.44 -14.65 -4.12
C LEU A 85 -15.37 -13.56 -5.20
N GLY A 86 -16.03 -13.77 -6.34
CA GLY A 86 -16.31 -12.70 -7.31
C GLY A 86 -15.13 -12.20 -8.15
N HIS A 87 -13.97 -12.85 -8.03
CA HIS A 87 -12.77 -12.59 -8.81
C HIS A 87 -12.74 -13.38 -10.12
N GLU A 88 -12.36 -12.73 -11.23
CA GLU A 88 -11.88 -13.47 -12.39
C GLU A 88 -10.40 -13.82 -12.21
N THR A 89 -10.02 -15.07 -12.54
CA THR A 89 -8.63 -15.51 -12.51
C THR A 89 -7.78 -14.70 -13.48
N VAL A 90 -6.71 -14.09 -12.96
CA VAL A 90 -5.69 -13.41 -13.77
C VAL A 90 -4.40 -14.22 -13.75
N PRO A 91 -3.57 -14.15 -14.82
CA PRO A 91 -2.31 -14.89 -14.88
C PRO A 91 -1.32 -14.50 -13.77
N ASP A 92 -1.28 -13.20 -13.44
CA ASP A 92 -0.40 -12.62 -12.44
C ASP A 92 -1.13 -11.49 -11.70
N LEU A 93 -1.33 -11.66 -10.39
CA LEU A 93 -1.99 -10.69 -9.53
C LEU A 93 -1.17 -9.42 -9.33
N HIS A 94 0.15 -9.56 -9.29
CA HIS A 94 1.07 -8.44 -9.11
C HIS A 94 1.14 -7.58 -10.38
N GLU A 95 1.13 -8.22 -11.56
CA GLU A 95 0.99 -7.51 -12.83
C GLU A 95 -0.38 -6.80 -12.92
N TRP A 96 -1.47 -7.46 -12.51
CA TRP A 96 -2.79 -6.83 -12.49
C TRP A 96 -2.82 -5.59 -11.57
N GLN A 97 -2.28 -5.69 -10.35
CA GLN A 97 -2.18 -4.55 -9.43
C GLN A 97 -1.34 -3.43 -10.05
N SER A 98 -0.24 -3.78 -10.73
CA SER A 98 0.64 -2.84 -11.43
C SER A 98 -0.09 -2.05 -12.51
N ASP A 99 -0.87 -2.74 -13.33
CA ASP A 99 -1.60 -2.11 -14.42
C ASP A 99 -2.72 -1.21 -13.90
N PHE A 100 -3.46 -1.67 -12.88
CA PHE A 100 -4.47 -0.83 -12.22
C PHE A 100 -3.85 0.42 -11.57
N ALA A 101 -2.72 0.28 -10.88
CA ALA A 101 -2.02 1.41 -10.27
C ALA A 101 -1.57 2.45 -11.31
N ARG A 102 -1.09 2.02 -12.48
CA ARG A 102 -0.76 2.92 -13.60
C ARG A 102 -2.00 3.59 -14.19
N MET A 103 -3.12 2.88 -14.31
CA MET A 103 -4.41 3.47 -14.75
C MET A 103 -4.89 4.56 -13.79
N VAL A 104 -4.75 4.35 -12.47
CA VAL A 104 -5.05 5.34 -11.44
C VAL A 104 -4.19 6.60 -11.58
N ILE A 105 -2.88 6.44 -11.82
CA ILE A 105 -1.99 7.59 -12.08
C ILE A 105 -2.38 8.32 -13.38
N ASP A 106 -2.77 7.57 -14.40
CA ASP A 106 -3.22 8.12 -15.69
C ASP A 106 -4.55 8.87 -15.59
N ALA A 107 -5.45 8.46 -14.69
CA ALA A 107 -6.68 9.16 -14.37
C ALA A 107 -6.44 10.49 -13.63
N GLY A 108 -5.28 10.64 -12.98
CA GLY A 108 -4.85 11.94 -12.45
C GLY A 108 -4.17 11.88 -11.09
N ALA A 109 -4.27 10.76 -10.35
CA ALA A 109 -3.70 10.62 -9.01
C ALA A 109 -2.24 11.03 -8.95
N SER A 110 -1.83 11.73 -7.89
CA SER A 110 -0.45 12.18 -7.67
C SER A 110 0.45 11.07 -7.14
N MET A 111 -0.14 10.06 -6.49
CA MET A 111 0.55 8.89 -5.95
C MET A 111 -0.43 7.73 -5.78
N TYR A 112 0.08 6.51 -5.90
CA TYR A 112 -0.61 5.29 -5.50
C TYR A 112 0.14 4.63 -4.35
N VAL A 113 -0.59 4.19 -3.34
CA VAL A 113 -0.06 3.48 -2.17
C VAL A 113 -0.88 2.23 -1.92
N GLY A 114 -0.25 1.08 -2.01
CA GLY A 114 -0.84 -0.21 -1.68
C GLY A 114 -0.30 -0.78 -0.37
N HIS A 115 -1.16 -1.53 0.31
CA HIS A 115 -0.87 -2.28 1.52
C HIS A 115 -1.74 -3.54 1.54
N GLY A 116 -1.39 -4.58 2.30
CA GLY A 116 -2.24 -5.77 2.48
C GLY A 116 -1.46 -7.08 2.40
N GLU A 117 -0.45 -7.13 1.53
CA GLU A 117 0.57 -8.16 1.62
C GLU A 117 1.49 -7.86 2.82
N ARG A 118 1.97 -8.91 3.47
CA ARG A 118 2.81 -8.79 4.67
C ARG A 118 4.23 -8.36 4.33
N ALA A 119 4.67 -8.65 3.11
CA ALA A 119 5.95 -8.22 2.57
C ALA A 119 5.81 -6.89 1.82
N PHE A 120 6.85 -6.06 1.85
CA PHE A 120 6.92 -4.86 1.02
C PHE A 120 7.34 -5.21 -0.42
N ASP A 121 7.07 -4.28 -1.35
CA ASP A 121 7.49 -4.36 -2.74
C ASP A 121 8.33 -3.12 -3.12
N GLY A 122 8.92 -3.12 -4.30
CA GLY A 122 9.71 -2.00 -4.82
C GLY A 122 8.87 -0.78 -5.21
N LEU A 123 9.56 0.36 -5.27
CA LEU A 123 9.01 1.64 -5.72
C LEU A 123 9.15 1.76 -7.24
N GLU A 124 8.05 2.10 -7.91
CA GLU A 124 8.07 2.53 -9.32
C GLU A 124 7.82 4.03 -9.42
N ILE A 125 8.57 4.72 -10.27
CA ILE A 125 8.28 6.11 -10.67
C ILE A 125 7.66 6.11 -12.06
N TYR A 126 6.33 6.12 -12.10
CA TYR A 126 5.57 6.10 -13.34
C TYR A 126 5.14 7.52 -13.73
N LYS A 127 5.57 7.99 -14.90
CA LYS A 127 5.31 9.38 -15.38
C LYS A 127 5.68 10.47 -14.36
N GLY A 128 6.75 10.25 -13.61
CA GLY A 128 7.23 11.16 -12.57
C GLY A 128 6.44 11.14 -11.26
N LYS A 129 5.54 10.16 -11.09
CA LYS A 129 4.70 10.00 -9.89
C LYS A 129 5.01 8.65 -9.22
N PRO A 130 5.07 8.60 -7.89
CA PRO A 130 5.41 7.37 -7.18
C PRO A 130 4.24 6.38 -7.12
N LEU A 131 4.59 5.11 -7.29
CA LEU A 131 3.73 3.93 -7.17
C LEU A 131 4.37 2.97 -6.17
N ILE A 132 3.75 2.80 -5.01
CA ILE A 132 4.16 1.79 -4.02
C ILE A 132 3.05 0.75 -3.95
N ARG A 133 3.35 -0.52 -4.23
CA ARG A 133 2.34 -1.59 -4.23
C ARG A 133 2.10 -2.19 -2.85
N GLN A 134 3.14 -2.28 -2.05
CA GLN A 134 3.11 -2.84 -0.71
C GLN A 134 4.18 -2.17 0.14
N LEU A 135 3.80 -1.63 1.30
CA LEU A 135 4.72 -1.09 2.30
C LEU A 135 5.15 -2.13 3.36
N GLY A 136 4.58 -3.33 3.32
CA GLY A 136 4.88 -4.44 4.24
C GLY A 136 4.23 -4.30 5.61
N GLY A 137 4.85 -4.88 6.63
CA GLY A 137 4.31 -4.91 7.99
C GLY A 137 4.35 -3.53 8.67
N LEU A 138 3.23 -3.16 9.32
CA LEU A 138 3.20 -2.07 10.31
C LEU A 138 2.77 -2.57 11.69
N ALA A 139 1.71 -3.36 11.74
CA ALA A 139 1.25 -4.04 12.94
C ALA A 139 0.52 -5.33 12.54
N TYR A 140 1.00 -6.48 13.00
CA TYR A 140 0.41 -7.76 12.64
C TYR A 140 0.56 -8.79 13.75
N GLN A 141 -0.56 -9.29 14.26
CA GLN A 141 -0.61 -10.39 15.22
C GLN A 141 -1.23 -11.58 14.51
N GLY A 142 -0.38 -12.45 13.98
CA GLY A 142 -0.83 -13.59 13.20
C GLY A 142 -1.77 -14.52 13.96
N LEU A 143 -2.78 -15.07 13.27
CA LEU A 143 -3.68 -16.10 13.81
C LEU A 143 -2.96 -17.41 14.16
N GLN A 144 -1.78 -17.63 13.58
CA GLN A 144 -0.90 -18.75 13.89
C GLN A 144 0.38 -18.22 14.56
N PRO A 145 0.44 -18.22 15.91
CA PRO A 145 1.53 -17.58 16.62
C PRO A 145 2.84 -18.41 16.62
N GLY A 146 2.99 -19.40 15.73
CA GLY A 146 4.27 -20.09 15.55
C GLY A 146 5.31 -19.15 14.92
N ILE A 147 6.57 -19.30 15.33
CA ILE A 147 7.71 -18.71 14.61
C ILE A 147 7.87 -19.52 13.31
N GLY A 148 8.02 -18.84 12.18
CA GLY A 148 8.05 -19.45 10.85
C GLY A 148 6.70 -20.02 10.38
N ALA A 149 5.58 -19.61 10.99
CA ALA A 149 4.24 -20.05 10.56
C ALA A 149 3.78 -19.38 9.26
N TYR A 150 4.47 -18.32 8.82
CA TYR A 150 4.16 -17.57 7.62
C TYR A 150 5.26 -17.77 6.58
N GLU A 151 4.88 -18.25 5.39
CA GLU A 151 5.82 -18.58 4.31
C GLU A 151 6.22 -17.38 3.45
N ALA A 152 5.63 -16.20 3.66
CA ALA A 152 5.97 -15.00 2.90
C ALA A 152 7.47 -14.67 3.06
N SER A 153 8.06 -14.05 2.04
CA SER A 153 9.41 -13.52 2.16
C SER A 153 9.35 -12.31 3.10
N ARG A 154 9.70 -12.53 4.36
CA ARG A 154 9.84 -11.49 5.39
C ARG A 154 8.54 -10.75 5.77
N PRO A 155 7.51 -11.45 6.28
CA PRO A 155 6.23 -10.85 6.67
C PRO A 155 6.30 -9.97 7.92
N TRP A 156 7.49 -9.89 8.53
CA TRP A 156 7.77 -9.17 9.77
C TRP A 156 8.63 -7.93 9.51
N GLU A 157 8.75 -7.51 8.26
CA GLU A 157 9.48 -6.32 7.86
C GLU A 157 8.55 -5.37 7.12
N GLY A 158 8.83 -4.08 7.20
CA GLY A 158 8.06 -3.07 6.49
C GLY A 158 8.82 -1.77 6.31
N LEU A 159 8.15 -0.79 5.73
CA LEU A 159 8.70 0.52 5.43
C LEU A 159 7.74 1.61 5.89
N LEU A 160 8.25 2.57 6.65
CA LEU A 160 7.59 3.86 6.83
C LEU A 160 8.14 4.83 5.77
N SER A 161 7.25 5.45 4.99
CA SER A 161 7.63 6.43 3.97
C SER A 161 7.39 7.85 4.46
N GLU A 162 8.40 8.70 4.33
CA GLU A 162 8.32 10.15 4.50
C GLU A 162 8.44 10.84 3.14
N LEU A 163 7.57 11.82 2.88
CA LEU A 163 7.39 12.43 1.57
C LEU A 163 7.56 13.94 1.69
N THR A 164 8.31 14.55 0.77
CA THR A 164 8.27 16.01 0.58
C THR A 164 7.48 16.32 -0.67
N ILE A 165 6.41 17.11 -0.52
CA ILE A 165 5.54 17.56 -1.61
C ILE A 165 5.79 19.05 -1.85
N ARG A 166 5.99 19.44 -3.11
CA ARG A 166 6.07 20.85 -3.55
C ARG A 166 5.27 21.01 -4.84
N ASN A 167 4.43 22.05 -4.89
CA ASN A 167 3.60 22.39 -6.07
C ASN A 167 2.80 21.18 -6.60
N GLY A 168 2.15 20.43 -5.70
CA GLY A 168 1.33 19.26 -6.06
C GLY A 168 2.11 18.04 -6.53
N ARG A 169 3.44 17.98 -6.30
CA ARG A 169 4.30 16.87 -6.73
C ARG A 169 5.23 16.41 -5.63
N VAL A 170 5.52 15.11 -5.60
CA VAL A 170 6.58 14.56 -4.74
C VAL A 170 7.93 14.98 -5.30
N VAL A 171 8.77 15.59 -4.47
CA VAL A 171 10.13 16.02 -4.84
C VAL A 171 11.22 15.17 -4.18
N SER A 172 10.91 14.55 -3.04
CA SER A 172 11.78 13.57 -2.40
C SER A 172 10.98 12.58 -1.56
N MET A 173 11.56 11.41 -1.36
CA MET A 173 11.02 10.34 -0.53
C MET A 173 12.14 9.74 0.33
N GLU A 174 11.84 9.48 1.60
CA GLU A 174 12.67 8.68 2.49
C GLU A 174 11.91 7.46 2.96
N PHE A 175 12.61 6.34 3.14
CA PHE A 175 12.06 5.10 3.61
C PHE A 175 12.84 4.61 4.83
N ILE A 176 12.10 4.40 5.92
CA ILE A 176 12.61 3.95 7.21
C ILE A 176 12.28 2.46 7.34
N PRO A 177 13.28 1.59 7.53
CA PRO A 177 13.04 0.16 7.66
C PRO A 177 12.41 -0.15 9.02
N LEU A 178 11.38 -0.99 9.00
CA LEU A 178 10.65 -1.44 10.19
C LEU A 178 10.86 -2.94 10.40
N ASP A 179 11.04 -3.33 11.65
CA ASP A 179 11.04 -4.72 12.11
C ASP A 179 9.87 -4.91 13.08
N LEU A 180 9.04 -5.90 12.83
CA LEU A 180 7.85 -6.20 13.62
C LEU A 180 8.13 -7.27 14.69
N ASP A 181 9.31 -7.90 14.68
CA ASP A 181 9.69 -9.07 15.50
C ASP A 181 8.60 -10.16 15.52
N GLU A 182 8.86 -11.28 14.84
CA GLU A 182 8.00 -12.47 14.87
C GLU A 182 7.78 -13.03 16.29
N GLY A 183 8.59 -12.57 17.25
CA GLY A 183 8.56 -12.95 18.65
C GLY A 183 9.78 -13.75 19.08
N GLU A 184 10.81 -13.87 18.23
CA GLU A 184 12.02 -14.63 18.54
C GLU A 184 12.75 -14.04 19.76
N THR A 185 12.86 -12.70 19.82
CA THR A 185 13.56 -11.99 20.91
C THR A 185 12.88 -12.15 22.26
N TYR A 186 11.58 -12.47 22.29
CA TYR A 186 10.75 -12.44 23.49
C TYR A 186 10.44 -13.82 24.07
N ARG A 187 10.64 -14.89 23.29
CA ARG A 187 10.19 -16.24 23.66
C ARG A 187 11.04 -16.89 24.77
N SER A 188 12.32 -16.54 24.90
CA SER A 188 13.17 -17.05 25.99
C SER A 188 12.96 -16.32 27.32
N ASP A 189 12.46 -15.09 27.26
CA ASP A 189 12.57 -14.12 28.35
C ASP A 189 11.22 -13.74 28.97
N LEU A 190 10.08 -14.07 28.32
CA LEU A 190 8.74 -13.68 28.75
C LEU A 190 7.75 -14.86 28.81
N ASP A 191 6.79 -14.78 29.74
CA ASP A 191 5.59 -15.65 29.77
C ASP A 191 4.65 -15.36 28.58
N ASP A 192 3.72 -16.28 28.28
CA ASP A 192 2.83 -16.23 27.10
C ASP A 192 2.05 -14.91 26.94
N ILE A 193 1.57 -14.29 28.03
CA ILE A 193 0.76 -13.07 27.95
C ILE A 193 1.61 -11.83 27.56
N PRO A 194 2.73 -11.51 28.25
CA PRO A 194 3.63 -10.44 27.82
C PRO A 194 4.18 -10.63 26.40
N PHE A 195 4.51 -11.86 26.00
CA PHE A 195 4.92 -12.19 24.63
C PHE A 195 3.87 -11.75 23.59
N LEU A 196 2.60 -12.14 23.80
CA LEU A 196 1.49 -11.79 22.90
C LEU A 196 1.23 -10.28 22.84
N THR A 197 1.58 -9.50 23.87
CA THR A 197 1.37 -8.04 23.84
C THR A 197 2.42 -7.25 23.04
N ARG A 198 3.56 -7.87 22.69
CA ARG A 198 4.70 -7.16 22.08
C ARG A 198 5.03 -7.60 20.66
N ARG A 199 4.81 -8.87 20.34
CA ARG A 199 5.03 -9.41 19.00
C ARG A 199 4.31 -8.57 17.95
N GLY A 200 4.89 -8.41 16.77
CA GLY A 200 4.15 -7.88 15.64
C GLY A 200 3.86 -6.38 15.70
N LEU A 201 4.51 -5.66 16.62
CA LEU A 201 4.49 -4.20 16.66
C LEU A 201 5.76 -3.68 15.98
N ALA A 202 5.61 -2.80 15.00
CA ALA A 202 6.77 -2.24 14.31
C ALA A 202 7.65 -1.39 15.24
N GLU A 203 8.95 -1.67 15.19
CA GLU A 203 10.02 -0.81 15.66
C GLU A 203 10.90 -0.41 14.48
N ILE A 204 11.66 0.69 14.62
CA ILE A 204 12.65 1.06 13.59
C ILE A 204 13.76 0.00 13.62
N ALA A 205 13.98 -0.65 12.49
CA ALA A 205 15.05 -1.62 12.34
C ALA A 205 16.42 -0.94 12.52
N VAL A 206 17.40 -1.69 13.02
CA VAL A 206 18.75 -1.16 13.29
C VAL A 206 19.83 -2.09 12.73
N GLN A 207 21.04 -1.55 12.58
CA GLN A 207 22.26 -2.31 12.23
C GLN A 207 22.10 -3.14 10.94
N GLU A 208 22.54 -4.40 10.96
CA GLU A 208 22.54 -5.32 9.82
C GLU A 208 21.12 -5.58 9.29
N GLN A 209 20.12 -5.63 10.17
CA GLN A 209 18.72 -5.82 9.80
C GLN A 209 18.19 -4.65 8.98
N ALA A 210 18.44 -3.41 9.43
CA ALA A 210 18.08 -2.21 8.68
C ALA A 210 18.75 -2.18 7.31
N GLN A 211 20.04 -2.51 7.25
CA GLN A 211 20.78 -2.55 5.98
C GLN A 211 20.19 -3.59 5.02
N SER A 212 19.89 -4.79 5.51
CA SER A 212 19.29 -5.84 4.67
C SER A 212 17.93 -5.44 4.13
N ILE A 213 17.04 -4.85 4.94
CA ILE A 213 15.72 -4.39 4.49
C ILE A 213 15.85 -3.34 3.38
N LEU A 214 16.76 -2.38 3.55
CA LEU A 214 16.95 -1.31 2.58
C LEU A 214 17.60 -1.79 1.28
N GLU A 215 18.56 -2.72 1.36
CA GLU A 215 19.16 -3.35 0.17
C GLU A 215 18.12 -4.14 -0.62
N ASP A 216 17.28 -4.93 0.04
CA ASP A 216 16.18 -5.66 -0.60
C ASP A 216 15.18 -4.71 -1.26
N PHE A 217 14.81 -3.61 -0.59
CA PHE A 217 13.93 -2.59 -1.16
C PHE A 217 14.55 -1.90 -2.39
N ILE A 218 15.85 -1.62 -2.38
CA ILE A 218 16.58 -1.07 -3.52
C ILE A 218 16.56 -2.06 -4.69
N ASP A 219 16.85 -3.33 -4.44
CA ASP A 219 16.87 -4.38 -5.48
C ASP A 219 15.48 -4.60 -6.09
N LEU A 220 14.42 -4.54 -5.27
CA LEU A 220 13.04 -4.59 -5.75
C LEU A 220 12.70 -3.35 -6.60
N SER A 221 13.08 -2.16 -6.15
CA SER A 221 12.85 -0.90 -6.86
C SER A 221 13.60 -0.82 -8.19
N ALA A 222 14.80 -1.38 -8.26
CA ALA A 222 15.62 -1.45 -9.47
C ALA A 222 14.94 -2.24 -10.61
N LYS A 223 14.07 -3.21 -10.29
CA LYS A 223 13.28 -3.96 -11.29
C LYS A 223 12.29 -3.06 -12.04
N TYR A 224 11.89 -1.94 -11.44
CA TYR A 224 11.05 -0.91 -12.06
C TYR A 224 11.86 0.25 -12.66
N GLY A 225 13.19 0.19 -12.61
CA GLY A 225 14.07 1.26 -13.06
C GLY A 225 14.20 2.44 -12.09
N THR A 226 13.81 2.26 -10.82
CA THR A 226 13.96 3.28 -9.78
C THR A 226 15.27 3.07 -9.03
N GLU A 227 16.13 4.09 -9.00
CA GLU A 227 17.39 4.09 -8.25
C GLU A 227 17.22 4.87 -6.93
N LEU A 228 17.52 4.21 -5.82
CA LEU A 228 17.52 4.78 -4.47
C LEU A 228 18.93 4.73 -3.87
N THR A 229 19.22 5.62 -2.93
CA THR A 229 20.50 5.62 -2.21
C THR A 229 20.28 5.51 -0.70
N ILE A 230 21.13 4.77 0.00
CA ILE A 230 21.08 4.70 1.47
C ILE A 230 21.81 5.92 2.05
N ARG A 231 21.14 6.68 2.91
CA ARG A 231 21.71 7.79 3.70
C ARG A 231 21.17 7.73 5.11
N ASP A 232 22.05 7.82 6.11
CA ASP A 232 21.69 7.85 7.54
C ASP A 232 20.69 6.77 7.97
N GLY A 233 20.82 5.56 7.43
CA GLY A 233 19.95 4.42 7.75
C GLY A 233 18.57 4.46 7.09
N ARG A 234 18.42 5.22 5.99
CA ARG A 234 17.19 5.37 5.22
C ARG A 234 17.47 5.19 3.74
N ALA A 235 16.53 4.63 2.98
CA ALA A 235 16.59 4.72 1.52
C ALA A 235 15.99 6.06 1.08
N VAL A 236 16.70 6.77 0.20
CA VAL A 236 16.37 8.14 -0.22
C VAL A 236 16.26 8.20 -1.74
N LEU A 237 15.16 8.78 -2.21
CA LEU A 237 14.93 9.15 -3.60
C LEU A 237 14.76 10.67 -3.71
N GLU A 238 15.49 11.27 -4.65
CA GLU A 238 15.37 12.67 -5.01
C GLU A 238 14.79 12.76 -6.42
N LEU A 239 13.62 13.37 -6.57
CA LEU A 239 12.97 13.62 -7.86
C LEU A 239 13.23 15.04 -8.36
N GLU A 240 13.69 15.94 -7.50
CA GLU A 240 14.02 17.33 -7.81
C GLU A 240 15.21 17.40 -8.80
N GLY A 241 14.89 17.49 -10.11
CA GLY A 241 15.88 17.56 -11.19
C GLY A 241 15.67 16.56 -12.32
N MET A 242 14.77 15.59 -12.17
CA MET A 242 14.36 14.69 -13.25
C MET A 242 13.46 15.47 -14.22
N ARG A 243 13.94 15.64 -15.46
CA ARG A 243 13.23 16.36 -16.54
C ARG A 243 12.23 15.47 -17.27
#